data_AF-A0AAW1YWR2-F1
#
_entry.id   AF-A0AAW1YWR2-F1
#
_cell.length_a   1.000
_cell.length_b   1.000
_cell.length_c   1.000
_cell.angle_alpha   90.00
_cell.angle_beta   90.00
_cell.angle_gamma   90.00
#
_symmetry.space_group_name_H-M   'P 1'
#
loop_
_entity.id
_entity.type
_entity.pdbx_description
1 polymer ?
#
loop_
_entity_poly.entity_id
_entity_poly.type
_entity_poly.pdbx_seq_one_letter_code
_entity_poly.pdbx_strand_id
1 'polypeptide(L)'
;MPEGPEIHLASLFVNRMCEGLVFSGAVEKSEVNKNPEVPFCCDAYCIKAQSRGKEVRLTLTPIKNDDDGKHHSQQPMDVVFRFGMSGMFHFTSVEDLPKHAHLRFYTNENPRRVLSFVDTHRFGGWHPNGMWQKDRGPCVMFEYESLQVH
;
A
#
# COMPACT_ATOMS: atom_id res chain seq x y z
N MET A 1 15.61 -1.38 -11.26
CA MET A 1 14.40 -2.22 -11.14
C MET A 1 14.54 -3.01 -9.85
N PRO A 2 13.60 -2.91 -8.89
CA PRO A 2 13.71 -3.62 -7.63
C PRO A 2 13.48 -5.12 -7.82
N GLU A 3 14.19 -5.89 -7.02
CA GLU A 3 14.09 -7.34 -6.95
C GLU A 3 13.31 -7.74 -5.69
N GLY A 4 13.17 -9.04 -5.45
CA GLY A 4 12.44 -9.55 -4.28
C GLY A 4 12.87 -8.91 -2.95
N PRO A 5 14.17 -8.82 -2.64
CA PRO A 5 14.64 -8.25 -1.38
C PRO A 5 14.21 -6.79 -1.15
N GLU A 6 14.30 -5.91 -2.16
CA GLU A 6 13.89 -4.51 -2.01
C GLU A 6 12.39 -4.38 -1.79
N ILE A 7 11.59 -5.21 -2.48
CA ILE A 7 10.14 -5.29 -2.31
C ILE A 7 9.79 -5.78 -0.90
N HIS A 8 10.51 -6.77 -0.39
CA HIS A 8 10.32 -7.24 0.98
C HIS A 8 10.66 -6.16 2.01
N LEU A 9 11.82 -5.50 1.86
CA LEU A 9 12.21 -4.39 2.73
C LEU A 9 11.18 -3.26 2.72
N ALA A 10 10.59 -2.95 1.57
CA ALA A 10 9.53 -1.96 1.47
C ALA A 10 8.27 -2.39 2.25
N SER A 11 7.90 -3.67 2.22
CA SER A 11 6.78 -4.19 3.04
C SER A 11 7.08 -4.10 4.55
N LEU A 12 8.31 -4.40 4.97
CA LEU A 12 8.73 -4.26 6.36
C LEU A 12 8.75 -2.80 6.80
N PHE A 13 9.22 -1.90 5.93
CA PHE A 13 9.19 -0.45 6.17
C PHE A 13 7.76 0.02 6.43
N VAL A 14 6.81 -0.32 5.56
CA VAL A 14 5.40 0.08 5.75
C VAL A 14 4.86 -0.47 7.07
N ASN A 15 5.06 -1.76 7.36
CA ASN A 15 4.58 -2.35 8.61
C ASN A 15 5.16 -1.65 9.84
N ARG A 16 6.45 -1.34 9.85
CA ARG A 16 7.11 -0.64 10.96
C ARG A 16 6.60 0.79 11.11
N MET A 17 6.48 1.54 10.02
CA MET A 17 6.10 2.94 10.07
C MET A 17 4.61 3.13 10.37
N CYS A 18 3.76 2.17 9.98
CA CYS A 18 2.31 2.22 10.18
C CYS A 18 1.85 1.49 11.45
N GLU A 19 2.75 0.87 12.22
CA GLU A 19 2.41 0.17 13.45
C GLU A 19 1.77 1.12 14.47
N GLY A 20 0.57 0.76 14.96
CA GLY A 20 -0.19 1.57 15.91
C GLY A 20 -0.81 2.85 15.33
N LEU A 21 -0.61 3.16 14.05
CA LEU A 21 -1.18 4.35 13.42
C LEU A 21 -2.59 4.09 12.88
N VAL A 22 -3.43 5.12 12.99
CA VAL A 22 -4.77 5.16 12.40
C VAL A 22 -4.77 6.14 11.25
N PHE A 23 -5.27 5.69 10.11
CA PHE A 23 -5.51 6.47 8.91
C PHE A 23 -6.99 6.83 8.78
N SER A 24 -7.28 7.91 8.07
CA SER A 24 -8.64 8.39 7.88
C SER A 24 -8.85 9.04 6.50
N GLY A 25 -10.09 9.02 6.05
CA GLY A 25 -10.54 9.61 4.79
C GLY A 25 -10.27 8.73 3.57
N ALA A 26 -10.32 9.37 2.40
CA ALA A 26 -10.11 8.72 1.11
C ALA A 26 -8.63 8.52 0.80
N VAL A 27 -8.34 7.49 -0.01
CA VAL A 27 -7.01 7.33 -0.62
C VAL A 27 -6.89 8.31 -1.79
N GLU A 28 -5.87 9.17 -1.77
CA GLU A 28 -5.73 10.23 -2.77
C GLU A 28 -4.69 9.90 -3.85
N LYS A 29 -5.12 9.81 -5.10
CA LYS A 29 -4.23 9.76 -6.27
C LYS A 29 -3.85 11.16 -6.73
N SER A 30 -2.63 11.33 -7.22
CA SER A 30 -2.26 12.56 -7.94
C SER A 30 -2.94 12.61 -9.32
N GLU A 31 -3.36 13.79 -9.77
CA GLU A 31 -4.02 13.97 -11.07
C GLU A 31 -3.18 13.48 -12.26
N VAL A 32 -1.85 13.62 -12.18
CA VAL A 32 -0.92 13.33 -13.29
C VAL A 32 -0.60 11.84 -13.48
N ASN A 33 -1.01 10.97 -12.56
CA ASN A 33 -0.74 9.54 -12.63
C ASN A 33 -1.91 8.78 -13.29
N LYS A 34 -1.59 7.90 -14.24
CA LYS A 34 -2.55 7.16 -15.08
C LYS A 34 -3.05 5.84 -14.48
N ASN A 35 -2.50 5.42 -13.35
CA ASN A 35 -2.99 4.25 -12.62
C ASN A 35 -4.43 4.49 -12.11
N PRO A 36 -5.20 3.44 -11.81
CA PRO A 36 -6.59 3.56 -11.35
C PRO A 36 -6.70 4.31 -10.01
N GLU A 37 -7.85 4.94 -9.78
CA GLU A 37 -8.24 5.40 -8.45
C GLU A 37 -8.38 4.21 -7.49
N VAL A 38 -8.17 4.45 -6.20
CA VAL A 38 -8.45 3.47 -5.13
C VAL A 38 -9.77 3.86 -4.46
N PRO A 39 -10.89 3.17 -4.75
CA PRO A 39 -12.21 3.53 -4.24
C PRO A 39 -12.38 3.09 -2.78
N PHE A 40 -11.56 3.65 -1.89
CA PHE A 40 -11.57 3.39 -0.46
C PHE A 40 -11.64 4.71 0.31
N CYS A 41 -12.59 4.79 1.24
CA CYS A 41 -12.78 5.94 2.13
C CYS A 41 -13.32 5.41 3.45
N CYS A 42 -12.63 5.69 4.55
CA CYS A 42 -13.01 5.19 5.87
C CYS A 42 -12.56 6.16 6.95
N ASP A 43 -13.37 6.36 7.98
CA ASP A 43 -13.07 7.31 9.06
C ASP A 43 -11.90 6.86 9.94
N ALA A 44 -11.72 5.55 10.10
CA ALA A 44 -10.61 4.96 10.82
C ALA A 44 -10.21 3.62 10.23
N TYR A 45 -8.97 3.49 9.78
CA TYR A 45 -8.43 2.24 9.26
C TYR A 45 -6.94 2.09 9.56
N CYS A 46 -6.46 0.85 9.56
CA CYS A 46 -5.03 0.55 9.63
C CYS A 46 -4.51 0.00 8.30
N ILE A 47 -3.20 0.10 8.10
CA ILE A 47 -2.51 -0.38 6.90
C ILE A 47 -1.50 -1.44 7.32
N LYS A 48 -1.53 -2.59 6.64
CA LYS A 48 -0.47 -3.60 6.71
C LYS A 48 0.06 -3.90 5.31
N ALA A 49 1.29 -4.36 5.24
CA ALA A 49 1.95 -4.71 3.99
C ALA A 49 2.45 -6.15 3.99
N GLN A 50 2.42 -6.78 2.82
CA GLN A 50 3.05 -8.06 2.54
C GLN A 50 3.77 -8.00 1.20
N SER A 51 4.83 -8.78 1.04
CA SER A 51 5.57 -8.89 -0.22
C SER A 51 5.49 -10.31 -0.77
N ARG A 52 5.36 -10.45 -2.08
CA ARG A 52 5.46 -11.73 -2.79
C ARG A 52 6.17 -11.52 -4.12
N GLY A 53 7.35 -12.12 -4.28
CA GLY A 53 8.18 -11.89 -5.47
C GLY A 53 8.48 -10.39 -5.64
N LYS A 54 8.11 -9.82 -6.79
CA LYS A 54 8.33 -8.40 -7.11
C LYS A 54 7.10 -7.51 -6.86
N GLU A 55 6.19 -7.94 -6.00
CA GLU A 55 4.94 -7.25 -5.70
C GLU A 55 4.82 -6.97 -4.20
N VAL A 56 4.29 -5.79 -3.86
CA VAL A 56 3.87 -5.45 -2.49
C VAL A 56 2.36 -5.34 -2.46
N ARG A 57 1.69 -5.92 -1.47
CA ARG A 57 0.27 -5.72 -1.23
C ARG A 57 0.08 -4.94 0.06
N LEU A 58 -0.66 -3.84 -0.02
CA LEU A 58 -1.18 -3.15 1.15
C LEU A 58 -2.59 -3.63 1.43
N THR A 59 -2.91 -3.92 2.68
CA THR A 59 -4.27 -4.24 3.14
C THR A 59 -4.76 -3.09 4.01
N LEU A 60 -5.80 -2.40 3.55
CA LEU A 60 -6.49 -1.32 4.24
C LEU A 60 -7.64 -1.93 5.05
N THR A 61 -7.53 -1.92 6.37
CA THR A 61 -8.50 -2.59 7.26
C THR A 61 -9.25 -1.57 8.10
N PRO A 62 -10.55 -1.36 7.85
CA PRO A 62 -11.40 -0.53 8.69
C PRO A 62 -11.39 -0.99 10.15
N ILE A 63 -11.26 -0.04 11.06
CA ILE A 63 -11.37 -0.28 12.50
C ILE A 63 -12.86 -0.21 12.86
N LYS A 64 -13.37 -1.28 13.47
CA LYS A 64 -14.76 -1.28 13.96
C LYS A 64 -14.82 -0.45 15.23
N ASN A 65 -15.66 0.58 15.24
CA ASN A 65 -16.04 1.26 16.48
C ASN A 65 -17.31 0.60 17.02
N ASP A 66 -17.35 0.32 18.32
CA ASP A 66 -18.49 -0.36 18.96
C ASP A 66 -19.79 0.49 18.99
N ASP A 67 -19.72 1.77 18.64
CA ASP A 67 -20.84 2.73 18.70
C ASP A 67 -21.64 2.89 17.39
N ASP A 68 -21.16 2.35 16.26
CA ASP A 68 -21.73 2.66 14.95
C ASP A 68 -22.84 1.70 14.52
N GLY A 69 -24.03 1.89 15.08
CA GLY A 69 -25.25 1.17 14.70
C GLY A 69 -25.75 1.40 13.27
N LYS A 70 -25.09 2.21 12.41
CA LYS A 70 -25.60 2.58 11.07
C LYS A 70 -24.54 2.89 9.98
N HIS A 71 -23.25 2.80 10.26
CA HIS A 71 -22.23 2.97 9.20
C HIS A 71 -21.93 1.60 8.59
N HIS A 72 -22.16 1.44 7.28
CA HIS A 72 -21.75 0.24 6.56
C HIS A 72 -20.26 -0.01 6.84
N SER A 73 -19.95 -1.06 7.61
CA SER A 73 -18.57 -1.43 7.90
C SER A 73 -17.89 -1.70 6.56
N GLN A 74 -17.05 -0.76 6.13
CA GLN A 74 -16.27 -0.90 4.90
C GLN A 74 -15.49 -2.22 5.00
N GLN A 75 -15.50 -3.02 3.94
CA GLN A 75 -14.72 -4.26 3.93
C GLN A 75 -13.23 -3.94 3.80
N PRO A 76 -12.33 -4.77 4.35
CA PRO A 76 -10.91 -4.63 4.08
C PRO A 76 -10.63 -4.66 2.57
N MET A 77 -9.71 -3.81 2.12
CA MET A 77 -9.33 -3.70 0.71
C MET A 77 -7.84 -3.95 0.53
N ASP A 78 -7.50 -4.81 -0.42
CA ASP A 78 -6.13 -5.02 -0.86
C ASP A 78 -5.78 -4.11 -2.04
N VAL A 79 -4.57 -3.55 -2.03
CA VAL A 79 -3.98 -2.78 -3.14
C VAL A 79 -2.61 -3.37 -3.45
N VAL A 80 -2.45 -3.92 -4.65
CA VAL A 80 -1.19 -4.58 -5.08
C VAL A 80 -0.37 -3.63 -5.94
N PHE A 81 0.87 -3.39 -5.53
CA PHE A 81 1.84 -2.49 -6.12
C PHE A 81 2.96 -3.24 -6.83
N ARG A 82 3.41 -2.66 -7.94
CA ARG A 82 4.67 -2.98 -8.62
C ARG A 82 5.47 -1.68 -8.72
N PHE A 83 6.73 -1.71 -8.30
CA PHE A 83 7.51 -0.48 -8.14
C PHE A 83 8.09 0.08 -9.45
N GLY A 84 8.14 -0.70 -10.53
CA GLY A 84 8.75 -0.25 -11.77
C GLY A 84 10.25 0.04 -11.56
N MET A 85 10.74 1.21 -11.96
CA MET A 85 12.17 1.56 -11.79
C MET A 85 12.47 2.43 -10.57
N SER A 86 11.55 3.31 -10.20
CA SER A 86 11.72 4.34 -9.16
C SER A 86 10.66 4.33 -8.07
N GLY A 87 9.72 3.39 -8.12
CA GLY A 87 8.67 3.26 -7.13
C GLY A 87 9.23 2.93 -5.75
N MET A 88 8.73 3.61 -4.73
CA MET A 88 9.02 3.31 -3.32
C MET A 88 7.95 3.90 -2.40
N PHE A 89 7.96 3.47 -1.13
CA PHE A 89 7.13 4.08 -0.09
C PHE A 89 7.92 5.11 0.71
N HIS A 90 7.27 6.25 0.98
CA HIS A 90 7.73 7.28 1.91
C HIS A 90 6.70 7.50 3.00
N PHE A 91 7.15 7.80 4.21
CA PHE A 91 6.30 8.24 5.31
C PHE A 91 6.81 9.59 5.81
N THR A 92 6.05 10.65 5.59
CA THR A 92 6.48 12.04 5.80
C THR A 92 5.43 12.85 6.55
N SER A 93 5.78 14.06 6.96
CA SER A 93 4.79 15.09 7.28
C SER A 93 4.01 15.48 6.01
N VAL A 94 2.88 16.19 6.17
CA VAL A 94 2.15 16.78 5.04
C VAL A 94 2.98 17.88 4.36
N GLU A 95 3.78 18.61 5.13
CA GLU A 95 4.63 19.72 4.65
C GLU A 95 5.79 19.22 3.78
N ASP A 96 6.32 18.03 4.08
CA ASP A 96 7.44 17.40 3.37
C ASP A 96 6.97 16.40 2.30
N LEU A 97 5.73 16.52 1.81
CA LEU A 97 5.16 15.59 0.84
C LEU A 97 5.99 15.60 -0.46
N PRO A 98 6.55 14.44 -0.90
CA PRO A 98 7.35 14.40 -2.11
C PRO A 98 6.55 14.80 -3.37
N LYS A 99 7.17 15.57 -4.27
CA LYS A 99 6.55 16.04 -5.53
C LYS A 99 5.93 14.92 -6.37
N HIS A 100 6.50 13.73 -6.31
CA HIS A 100 6.09 12.56 -7.08
C HIS A 100 5.30 11.53 -6.24
N ALA A 101 4.72 11.97 -5.11
CA ALA A 101 3.79 11.18 -4.30
C ALA A 101 2.47 10.97 -5.07
N HIS A 102 2.37 9.84 -5.75
CA HIS A 102 1.30 9.56 -6.70
C HIS A 102 0.08 8.89 -6.07
N LEU A 103 0.24 8.21 -4.94
CA LEU A 103 -0.84 7.67 -4.14
C LEU A 103 -0.57 7.96 -2.66
N ARG A 104 -1.54 8.48 -1.93
CA ARG A 104 -1.36 9.06 -0.59
C ARG A 104 -2.41 8.54 0.38
N PHE A 105 -1.95 8.17 1.57
CA PHE A 105 -2.77 7.72 2.70
C PHE A 105 -2.44 8.60 3.90
N TYR A 106 -3.43 9.28 4.45
CA TYR A 106 -3.22 10.25 5.52
C TYR A 106 -3.60 9.69 6.89
N THR A 107 -2.77 9.95 7.89
CA THR A 107 -3.08 9.60 9.29
C THR A 107 -4.19 10.51 9.84
N ASN A 108 -4.88 10.03 10.88
CA ASN A 108 -5.91 10.77 11.63
C ASN A 108 -5.33 11.57 12.80
N GLU A 109 -4.03 11.50 13.04
CA GLU A 109 -3.36 12.23 14.12
C GLU A 109 -3.17 13.72 13.76
N ASN A 110 -2.79 14.52 14.75
CA ASN A 110 -2.43 15.92 14.56
C ASN A 110 -1.04 16.19 15.18
N PRO A 111 -0.02 16.62 14.41
CA PRO A 111 -0.06 16.93 12.98
C PRO A 111 -0.19 15.68 12.09
N ARG A 112 -0.96 15.78 11.00
CA ARG A 112 -1.16 14.68 10.06
C ARG A 112 0.16 14.29 9.39
N ARG A 113 0.33 13.01 9.15
CA ARG A 113 1.41 12.40 8.37
C ARG A 113 0.85 11.63 7.20
N VAL A 114 1.72 11.32 6.24
CA VAL A 114 1.32 10.73 4.96
C VAL A 114 2.21 9.55 4.63
N LEU A 115 1.60 8.36 4.45
CA LEU A 115 2.23 7.28 3.70
C LEU A 115 1.98 7.55 2.22
N SER A 116 3.03 7.56 1.40
CA SER A 116 2.93 7.83 -0.02
C SER A 116 3.68 6.81 -0.86
N PHE A 117 3.08 6.41 -1.99
CA PHE A 117 3.80 5.73 -3.06
C PHE A 117 4.39 6.80 -3.99
N VAL A 118 5.71 6.91 -3.99
CA VAL A 118 6.48 7.87 -4.78
C VAL A 118 7.06 7.16 -5.98
N ASP A 119 6.89 7.73 -7.17
CA ASP A 119 7.47 7.15 -8.40
C ASP A 119 7.77 8.22 -9.45
N THR A 120 9.03 8.63 -9.54
CA THR A 120 9.45 9.72 -10.44
C THR A 120 9.25 9.41 -11.92
N HIS A 121 9.55 8.17 -12.34
CA HIS A 121 9.43 7.73 -13.73
C HIS A 121 8.05 7.19 -14.11
N ARG A 122 7.15 6.99 -13.14
CA ARG A 122 5.77 6.51 -13.35
C ARG A 122 5.67 5.17 -14.08
N PHE A 123 6.65 4.31 -13.88
CA PHE A 123 6.64 2.93 -14.41
C PHE A 123 6.07 1.93 -13.41
N GLY A 124 5.99 2.33 -12.14
CA GLY A 124 5.24 1.61 -11.13
C GLY A 124 3.74 1.73 -11.36
N GLY A 125 3.01 0.79 -10.78
CA GLY A 125 1.56 0.79 -10.85
C GLY A 125 0.93 0.00 -9.73
N TRP A 126 -0.38 0.19 -9.57
CA TRP A 126 -1.16 -0.46 -8.52
C TRP A 126 -2.53 -0.92 -9.01
N HIS A 127 -3.08 -1.91 -8.32
CA HIS A 127 -4.39 -2.47 -8.62
C HIS A 127 -5.22 -2.58 -7.32
N PRO A 128 -6.30 -1.78 -7.17
CA PRO A 128 -7.26 -1.92 -6.09
C PRO A 128 -8.01 -3.25 -6.22
N ASN A 129 -8.33 -3.89 -5.08
CA ASN A 129 -8.88 -5.24 -5.02
C ASN A 129 -8.02 -6.26 -5.81
N GLY A 130 -6.71 -5.97 -5.92
CA GLY A 130 -5.78 -6.77 -6.68
C GLY A 130 -5.46 -8.08 -5.96
N MET A 131 -5.32 -9.15 -6.73
CA MET A 131 -4.61 -10.35 -6.28
C MET A 131 -3.17 -10.29 -6.79
N TRP A 132 -2.29 -11.12 -6.21
CA TRP A 132 -0.98 -11.38 -6.82
C TRP A 132 -1.15 -11.80 -8.28
N GLN A 133 -0.21 -11.41 -9.15
CA GLN A 133 -0.26 -11.81 -10.55
C GLN A 133 -0.25 -13.34 -10.69
N LYS A 134 -1.27 -13.89 -11.35
CA LYS A 134 -1.45 -15.34 -11.52
C LYS A 134 -0.31 -16.01 -12.29
N ASP A 135 0.26 -15.30 -13.26
CA ASP A 135 1.33 -15.81 -14.13
C ASP A 135 2.73 -15.70 -13.49
N ARG A 136 2.82 -15.25 -12.23
CA ARG A 136 4.08 -15.24 -11.48
C ARG A 136 4.18 -16.50 -10.63
N GLY A 137 5.30 -17.20 -10.79
CA GLY A 137 5.67 -18.34 -9.96
C GLY A 137 5.83 -17.98 -8.47
N PRO A 138 6.06 -19.00 -7.62
CA PRO A 138 6.23 -18.82 -6.18
C PRO A 138 7.33 -17.81 -5.81
N CYS A 139 7.17 -17.12 -4.70
CA CYS A 139 8.17 -16.22 -4.14
C CYS A 139 9.41 -17.00 -3.69
N VAL A 140 10.56 -16.73 -4.29
CA VAL A 140 11.85 -17.39 -3.96
C VAL A 140 12.27 -17.26 -2.49
N MET A 141 11.78 -16.25 -1.77
CA MET A 141 12.14 -16.02 -0.36
C MET A 141 11.21 -16.73 0.63
N PHE A 142 9.94 -16.95 0.27
CA PHE A 142 8.90 -17.41 1.22
C PHE A 142 8.16 -18.67 0.78
N GLU A 143 8.32 -19.09 -0.47
CA GLU A 143 7.65 -20.24 -1.08
C GLU A 143 8.69 -21.15 -1.77
N TYR A 144 9.87 -21.32 -1.14
CA TYR A 144 10.99 -22.08 -1.72
C TYR A 144 10.63 -23.54 -2.01
N GLU A 145 9.91 -24.21 -1.10
CA GLU A 145 9.47 -25.61 -1.29
C GLU A 145 8.58 -25.76 -2.52
N SER A 146 7.70 -24.80 -2.77
CA SER A 146 6.82 -24.78 -3.95
C SER A 146 7.57 -24.63 -5.28
N LEU A 147 8.83 -24.17 -5.26
CA LEU A 147 9.68 -24.11 -6.45
C LEU A 147 10.30 -25.47 -6.82
N GLN A 148 10.40 -26.41 -5.86
CA GLN A 148 11.03 -27.70 -6.08
C GLN A 148 10.07 -28.76 -6.67
N VAL A 149 8.79 -28.42 -6.80
CA VAL A 149 7.72 -29.32 -7.26
C VAL A 149 7.39 -29.10 -8.75
N HIS A 150 8.17 -28.29 -9.47
CA HIS A 150 8.04 -28.04 -10.91
C HIS A 150 9.39 -28.26 -11.60
#